data_AF-A0A5J9TU89-F1
#
_entry.id   AF-A0A5J9TU89-F1
#
_cell.length_a   1.000
_cell.length_b   1.000
_cell.length_c   1.000
_cell.angle_alpha   90.00
_cell.angle_beta   90.00
_cell.angle_gamma   90.00
#
_symmetry.space_group_name_H-M   'P 1'
#
loop_
_entity.id
_entity.type
_entity.pdbx_description
1 polymer ?
#
loop_
_entity_poly.entity_id
_entity_poly.type
_entity_poly.pdbx_seq_one_letter_code
_entity_poly.pdbx_strand_id
1 'polypeptide(L)'
;MGPVACHLAASLTCGTGCSPKAPLDRIAVSSAPNTETSHPQASMESKGRSSVRLLLGLLLLRFNWCSAASGGGAEELAGTFPVVVSTWPFREAVRAAWEVISAADGGGSAVDAVVAGCSACEVLRCDGTVGPGGSPDENGETTLDALIMNGATMEIGAVAAMRYVKDGIKAAKLVMEHSKHTLLVGDKATSFAISMGLPGPSNLSSPESIEKWENWRQNHCQPNFWKNVAPASSCGPYHPINSVSAESEDDVKDVVHDSQGGVCQEWFQNDNLLEPMNSHLKVVNRHNHDTISMTVIDKMGHIAVGTSTNGATFKIPGRVGDGPIPGSSSYADDEVGACGATGDGDVMMRFLPCYQVVESMRRGMEPLDAARDAISRIARKYPDFVGAVFAINRKGVHAGACHGWTFQYSVRNSSMHDVEVITVYP
;
A
#
# COMPACT_ATOMS: atom_id res chain seq x y z
N MET A 1 46.95 9.14 46.59
CA MET A 1 48.19 9.85 46.24
C MET A 1 48.43 9.64 44.74
N GLY A 2 48.25 10.68 43.91
CA GLY A 2 48.82 10.70 42.54
C GLY A 2 50.34 10.99 42.59
N PRO A 3 51.09 11.08 41.46
CA PRO A 3 50.76 11.80 40.21
C PRO A 3 50.97 10.95 38.91
N VAL A 4 50.35 11.19 37.74
CA VAL A 4 50.37 12.27 36.70
C VAL A 4 51.54 12.22 35.67
N ALA A 5 51.17 12.38 34.38
CA ALA A 5 51.90 12.86 33.17
C ALA A 5 52.40 11.80 32.15
N CYS A 6 51.85 11.72 30.92
CA CYS A 6 52.09 12.52 29.67
C CYS A 6 53.47 12.24 29.02
N HIS A 7 53.72 12.15 27.69
CA HIS A 7 53.04 12.56 26.45
C HIS A 7 53.88 12.05 25.22
N LEU A 8 53.33 12.22 23.99
CA LEU A 8 53.98 12.47 22.67
C LEU A 8 54.37 11.33 21.68
N ALA A 9 53.55 11.23 20.61
CA ALA A 9 53.83 11.51 19.18
C ALA A 9 54.61 10.56 18.23
N ALA A 10 53.87 10.11 17.20
CA ALA A 10 54.06 10.23 15.73
C ALA A 10 55.23 9.56 14.94
N SER A 11 54.81 8.70 13.98
CA SER A 11 55.24 8.45 12.58
C SER A 11 56.71 8.33 12.15
N LEU A 12 57.07 7.23 11.44
CA LEU A 12 57.53 7.19 10.03
C LEU A 12 58.22 5.84 9.62
N THR A 13 57.65 5.20 8.58
CA THR A 13 58.24 4.54 7.38
C THR A 13 59.28 3.39 7.39
N CYS A 14 58.99 2.46 6.46
CA CYS A 14 59.84 1.79 5.45
C CYS A 14 60.44 0.39 5.71
N GLY A 15 60.12 -0.55 4.81
CA GLY A 15 60.78 -1.85 4.65
C GLY A 15 60.44 -2.45 3.28
N THR A 16 61.48 -2.82 2.54
CA THR A 16 61.58 -2.95 1.07
C THR A 16 61.38 -4.37 0.52
N GLY A 17 60.86 -4.47 -0.72
CA GLY A 17 61.49 -5.25 -1.82
C GLY A 17 60.88 -6.60 -2.24
N CYS A 18 60.26 -6.65 -3.42
CA CYS A 18 60.65 -7.48 -4.59
C CYS A 18 59.63 -7.38 -5.75
N SER A 19 60.14 -7.28 -6.98
CA SER A 19 59.41 -7.33 -8.28
C SER A 19 60.10 -8.40 -9.14
N PRO A 20 59.47 -9.07 -10.15
CA PRO A 20 59.33 -8.45 -11.48
C PRO A 20 58.17 -8.92 -12.43
N LYS A 21 57.82 -8.00 -13.36
CA LYS A 21 57.49 -8.15 -14.81
C LYS A 21 56.13 -8.73 -15.31
N ALA A 22 55.20 -7.80 -15.62
CA ALA A 22 54.60 -7.37 -16.93
C ALA A 22 54.22 -8.38 -18.07
N PRO A 23 53.31 -8.06 -19.03
CA PRO A 23 52.75 -6.73 -19.36
C PRO A 23 51.23 -6.61 -19.60
N LEU A 24 50.81 -5.34 -19.62
CA LEU A 24 49.56 -4.79 -20.16
C LEU A 24 49.57 -4.76 -21.69
N ASP A 25 48.39 -4.73 -22.31
CA ASP A 25 48.15 -3.85 -23.45
C ASP A 25 46.84 -3.06 -23.27
N ARG A 26 46.98 -1.74 -23.39
CA ARG A 26 45.93 -0.74 -23.53
C ARG A 26 45.64 -0.56 -25.02
N ILE A 27 44.41 -0.25 -25.39
CA ILE A 27 44.15 0.49 -26.63
C ILE A 27 43.30 1.72 -26.31
N ALA A 28 43.86 2.87 -26.71
CA ALA A 28 43.29 4.21 -26.60
C ALA A 28 42.56 4.60 -27.89
N VAL A 29 41.71 5.63 -27.73
CA VAL A 29 40.94 6.35 -28.74
C VAL A 29 41.84 7.14 -29.70
N SER A 30 41.49 7.20 -31.00
CA SER A 30 41.83 8.30 -31.92
C SER A 30 40.98 8.24 -33.22
N SER A 31 40.79 9.42 -33.82
CA SER A 31 39.83 9.90 -34.83
C SER A 31 40.09 9.60 -36.33
N ALA A 32 38.99 9.54 -37.12
CA ALA A 32 38.70 9.91 -38.54
C ALA A 32 39.83 10.13 -39.59
N PRO A 33 39.65 9.89 -40.94
CA PRO A 33 38.53 10.36 -41.78
C PRO A 33 38.10 9.49 -43.02
N ASN A 34 37.10 10.02 -43.74
CA ASN A 34 36.41 9.65 -45.00
C ASN A 34 37.17 8.85 -46.09
N THR A 35 36.42 8.03 -46.83
CA THR A 35 36.42 8.03 -48.31
C THR A 35 35.23 7.25 -48.89
N GLU A 36 34.75 7.75 -50.04
CA GLU A 36 33.56 7.39 -50.82
C GLU A 36 33.75 6.12 -51.67
N THR A 37 32.64 5.52 -52.13
CA THR A 37 32.40 4.92 -53.47
C THR A 37 30.98 4.30 -53.47
N SER A 38 29.93 4.98 -53.94
CA SER A 38 29.42 5.09 -55.33
C SER A 38 28.74 3.83 -55.91
N HIS A 39 27.39 3.82 -55.87
CA HIS A 39 26.39 3.61 -56.95
C HIS A 39 26.48 2.38 -57.91
N PRO A 40 25.36 1.93 -58.58
CA PRO A 40 24.25 2.77 -59.05
C PRO A 40 22.80 2.21 -58.97
N GLN A 41 21.86 3.15 -59.04
CA GLN A 41 20.52 2.95 -59.59
C GLN A 41 20.59 2.93 -61.12
N ALA A 42 19.73 2.13 -61.76
CA ALA A 42 19.36 2.32 -63.16
C ALA A 42 17.82 2.29 -63.27
N SER A 43 17.27 3.42 -63.69
CA SER A 43 15.94 3.54 -64.27
C SER A 43 15.99 3.13 -65.74
N MET A 44 14.87 2.65 -66.28
CA MET A 44 14.62 2.69 -67.72
C MET A 44 13.13 2.93 -67.96
N GLU A 45 12.84 4.10 -68.55
CA GLU A 45 11.54 4.49 -69.09
C GLU A 45 11.30 3.81 -70.46
N SER A 46 10.04 3.54 -70.83
CA SER A 46 9.26 4.46 -71.68
C SER A 46 8.19 3.79 -72.57
N LYS A 47 7.11 4.55 -72.76
CA LYS A 47 6.27 4.74 -73.98
C LYS A 47 4.96 3.95 -74.18
N GLY A 48 3.89 4.76 -74.26
CA GLY A 48 2.67 4.55 -75.06
C GLY A 48 1.46 5.32 -74.50
N ARG A 49 1.32 6.63 -74.72
CA ARG A 49 0.35 7.30 -75.64
C ARG A 49 -1.03 6.60 -75.70
N SER A 50 -2.20 7.24 -75.67
CA SER A 50 -2.67 8.63 -75.80
C SER A 50 -4.20 8.58 -75.62
N SER A 51 -4.84 9.59 -75.01
CA SER A 51 -5.95 10.37 -75.61
C SER A 51 -6.79 11.12 -74.58
N VAL A 52 -6.61 12.44 -74.64
CA VAL A 52 -7.54 13.54 -74.39
C VAL A 52 -9.04 13.16 -74.38
N ARG A 53 -9.78 13.58 -73.34
CA ARG A 53 -11.02 14.38 -73.47
C ARG A 53 -11.45 15.01 -72.15
N LEU A 54 -11.46 16.33 -72.20
CA LEU A 54 -12.06 17.30 -71.28
C LEU A 54 -13.59 17.08 -71.22
N LEU A 55 -14.15 16.98 -70.02
CA LEU A 55 -15.57 17.28 -69.79
C LEU A 55 -15.76 17.85 -68.38
N LEU A 56 -15.99 19.17 -68.36
CA LEU A 56 -16.63 19.90 -67.28
C LEU A 56 -17.97 19.22 -66.96
N GLY A 57 -18.19 18.87 -65.69
CA GLY A 57 -19.48 18.45 -65.17
C GLY A 57 -19.67 19.03 -63.78
N LEU A 58 -20.54 20.03 -63.68
CA LEU A 58 -21.01 20.62 -62.42
C LEU A 58 -21.49 19.52 -61.46
N LEU A 59 -20.85 19.36 -60.31
CA LEU A 59 -21.46 18.66 -59.18
C LEU A 59 -22.10 19.69 -58.25
N LEU A 60 -23.42 19.81 -58.42
CA LEU A 60 -24.30 20.61 -57.60
C LEU A 60 -24.21 20.20 -56.12
N LEU A 61 -23.97 21.19 -55.26
CA LEU A 61 -24.27 21.17 -53.83
C LEU A 61 -25.69 20.65 -53.63
N ARG A 62 -25.82 19.42 -53.13
CA ARG A 62 -27.05 18.98 -52.46
C ARG A 62 -26.88 19.26 -50.97
N PHE A 63 -27.37 20.43 -50.58
CA PHE A 63 -27.85 20.70 -49.22
C PHE A 63 -28.92 19.65 -48.90
N ASN A 64 -28.54 18.58 -48.18
CA ASN A 64 -29.51 17.73 -47.51
C ASN A 64 -29.61 18.22 -46.07
N TRP A 65 -30.57 19.11 -45.89
CA TRP A 65 -31.23 19.42 -44.63
C TRP A 65 -31.91 18.13 -44.15
N CYS A 66 -31.22 17.36 -43.31
CA CYS A 66 -31.87 16.32 -42.51
C CYS A 66 -32.09 16.92 -41.12
N SER A 67 -33.36 17.06 -40.79
CA SER A 67 -33.87 17.63 -39.55
C SER A 67 -33.11 17.13 -38.34
N ALA A 68 -32.76 18.08 -37.48
CA ALA A 68 -32.40 17.85 -36.11
C ALA A 68 -33.46 16.98 -35.43
N ALA A 69 -33.10 15.73 -35.16
CA ALA A 69 -33.63 15.02 -34.00
C ALA A 69 -32.78 15.48 -32.81
N SER A 70 -33.15 16.64 -32.26
CA SER A 70 -32.79 17.01 -30.90
C SER A 70 -33.43 16.02 -29.94
N GLY A 71 -32.67 15.55 -28.94
CA GLY A 71 -33.25 14.87 -27.79
C GLY A 71 -32.77 13.45 -27.58
N GLY A 72 -31.45 13.28 -27.51
CA GLY A 72 -30.82 12.16 -26.83
C GLY A 72 -29.55 12.70 -26.22
N GLY A 73 -29.70 13.67 -25.31
CA GLY A 73 -28.58 14.09 -24.50
C GLY A 73 -27.99 12.84 -23.87
N ALA A 74 -26.68 12.64 -24.06
CA ALA A 74 -25.94 12.02 -22.99
C ALA A 74 -26.31 12.85 -21.76
N GLU A 75 -27.07 12.28 -20.84
CA GLU A 75 -27.14 12.83 -19.49
C GLU A 75 -25.67 12.89 -19.06
N GLU A 76 -25.11 14.10 -19.14
CA GLU A 76 -23.95 14.49 -18.38
C GLU A 76 -24.32 14.12 -16.95
N LEU A 77 -23.77 12.99 -16.49
CA LEU A 77 -23.91 12.54 -15.11
C LEU A 77 -23.32 13.65 -14.27
N ALA A 78 -24.17 14.60 -13.86
CA ALA A 78 -23.81 15.72 -13.01
C ALA A 78 -23.56 15.18 -11.59
N GLY A 79 -22.52 14.37 -11.45
CA GLY A 79 -21.91 14.07 -10.17
C GLY A 79 -21.32 15.37 -9.61
N THR A 80 -21.38 15.54 -8.30
CA THR A 80 -20.79 16.68 -7.60
C THR A 80 -19.26 16.58 -7.53
N PHE A 81 -18.60 16.56 -8.69
CA PHE A 81 -17.15 16.49 -8.79
C PHE A 81 -16.47 17.85 -8.58
N PRO A 82 -15.25 17.87 -8.02
CA PRO A 82 -14.48 16.71 -7.54
C PRO A 82 -15.04 16.14 -6.23
N VAL A 83 -14.67 14.89 -5.93
CA VAL A 83 -14.98 14.21 -4.66
C VAL A 83 -13.71 13.60 -4.07
N VAL A 84 -13.52 13.75 -2.76
CA VAL A 84 -12.43 13.12 -2.01
C VAL A 84 -13.05 12.31 -0.87
N VAL A 85 -12.62 11.07 -0.70
CA VAL A 85 -13.04 10.18 0.39
C VAL A 85 -11.80 9.57 1.03
N SER A 86 -11.73 9.49 2.36
CA SER A 86 -10.69 8.74 3.05
C SER A 86 -11.23 7.92 4.22
N THR A 87 -10.55 6.84 4.59
CA THR A 87 -10.78 6.19 5.88
C THR A 87 -10.50 7.15 7.02
N TRP A 88 -11.22 6.96 8.13
CA TRP A 88 -11.06 7.65 9.42
C TRP A 88 -11.37 9.16 9.38
N PRO A 89 -11.51 9.84 10.53
CA PRO A 89 -11.79 11.27 10.60
C PRO A 89 -10.56 12.16 10.29
N PHE A 90 -9.74 11.77 9.30
CA PHE A 90 -8.50 12.47 8.91
C PHE A 90 -8.78 13.69 8.03
N ARG A 91 -9.45 14.68 8.60
CA ARG A 91 -9.93 15.88 7.89
C ARG A 91 -8.82 16.62 7.15
N GLU A 92 -7.65 16.79 7.77
CA GLU A 92 -6.54 17.50 7.14
C GLU A 92 -5.99 16.77 5.91
N ALA A 93 -6.01 15.44 5.90
CA ALA A 93 -5.63 14.65 4.73
C ALA A 93 -6.61 14.90 3.56
N VAL A 94 -7.92 14.90 3.84
CA VAL A 94 -8.94 15.22 2.84
C VAL A 94 -8.83 16.66 2.35
N ARG A 95 -8.52 17.62 3.23
CA ARG A 95 -8.30 19.02 2.84
C ARG A 95 -7.08 19.19 1.94
N ALA A 96 -5.96 18.52 2.25
CA ALA A 96 -4.76 18.58 1.42
C ALA A 96 -4.99 18.03 0.00
N ALA A 97 -5.71 16.91 -0.13
CA ALA A 97 -6.13 16.40 -1.42
C ALA A 97 -7.10 17.36 -2.14
N TRP A 98 -8.05 17.93 -1.40
CA TRP A 98 -9.02 18.88 -1.95
C TRP A 98 -8.37 20.14 -2.52
N GLU A 99 -7.35 20.69 -1.84
CA GLU A 99 -6.61 21.87 -2.29
C GLU A 99 -5.96 21.64 -3.66
N VAL A 100 -5.35 20.47 -3.86
CA VAL A 100 -4.73 20.10 -5.14
C VAL A 100 -5.77 19.99 -6.25
N ILE A 101 -6.86 19.26 -6.02
CA ILE A 101 -7.87 18.98 -7.06
C ILE A 101 -8.75 20.21 -7.37
N SER A 102 -8.85 21.15 -6.43
CA SER A 102 -9.70 22.34 -6.55
C SER A 102 -9.00 23.57 -7.09
N ALA A 103 -7.67 23.56 -7.22
CA ALA A 103 -6.89 24.69 -7.71
C ALA A 103 -7.40 25.24 -9.06
N ALA A 104 -7.24 26.55 -9.27
CA ALA A 104 -7.88 27.30 -10.34
C ALA A 104 -7.30 27.03 -11.75
N ASP A 105 -6.03 26.66 -11.84
CA ASP A 105 -5.31 26.46 -13.12
C ASP A 105 -5.47 25.04 -13.69
N GLY A 106 -6.70 24.51 -13.65
CA GLY A 106 -7.04 23.15 -14.10
C GLY A 106 -7.01 22.08 -13.00
N GLY A 107 -6.49 22.39 -11.81
CA GLY A 107 -6.32 21.43 -10.71
C GLY A 107 -5.16 20.44 -10.97
N GLY A 108 -4.58 19.89 -9.90
CA GLY A 108 -3.68 18.73 -10.05
C GLY A 108 -4.45 17.47 -10.48
N SER A 109 -3.75 16.43 -10.93
CA SER A 109 -4.41 15.17 -11.28
C SER A 109 -5.02 14.48 -10.05
N ALA A 110 -5.97 13.56 -10.26
CA ALA A 110 -6.48 12.70 -9.18
C ALA A 110 -5.34 11.99 -8.42
N VAL A 111 -4.32 11.52 -9.14
CA VAL A 111 -3.12 10.90 -8.56
C VAL A 111 -2.35 11.88 -7.67
N ASP A 112 -2.14 13.12 -8.13
CA ASP A 112 -1.44 14.14 -7.33
C ASP A 112 -2.20 14.53 -6.06
N ALA A 113 -3.53 14.60 -6.16
CA ALA A 113 -4.39 14.87 -5.01
C ALA A 113 -4.34 13.73 -3.98
N VAL A 114 -4.37 12.46 -4.42
CA VAL A 114 -4.14 11.31 -3.55
C VAL A 114 -2.77 11.38 -2.86
N VAL A 115 -1.71 11.68 -3.62
CA VAL A 115 -0.35 11.85 -3.04
C VAL A 115 -0.35 12.94 -1.98
N ALA A 116 -0.96 14.10 -2.24
CA ALA A 116 -1.00 15.20 -1.30
C ALA A 116 -1.75 14.82 -0.01
N GLY A 117 -2.92 14.18 -0.13
CA GLY A 117 -3.72 13.76 1.02
C GLY A 117 -3.03 12.70 1.88
N CYS A 118 -2.52 11.62 1.26
CA CYS A 118 -1.77 10.59 1.98
C CYS A 118 -0.47 11.16 2.58
N SER A 119 0.25 12.03 1.87
CA SER A 119 1.47 12.68 2.40
C SER A 119 1.16 13.55 3.62
N ALA A 120 0.05 14.29 3.60
CA ALA A 120 -0.38 15.08 4.76
C ALA A 120 -0.59 14.17 5.98
N CYS A 121 -1.17 12.98 5.77
CA CYS A 121 -1.37 12.03 6.84
C CYS A 121 -0.07 11.39 7.36
N GLU A 122 0.87 11.06 6.46
CA GLU A 122 2.23 10.61 6.82
C GLU A 122 2.97 11.66 7.67
N VAL A 123 2.81 12.95 7.35
CA VAL A 123 3.45 14.05 8.08
C VAL A 123 2.76 14.30 9.43
N LEU A 124 1.44 14.34 9.45
CA LEU A 124 0.65 14.59 10.66
C LEU A 124 0.61 13.40 11.62
N ARG A 125 1.10 12.24 11.17
CA ARG A 125 1.01 10.96 11.89
C ARG A 125 -0.42 10.69 12.31
N CYS A 126 -1.36 10.64 11.36
CA CYS A 126 -2.78 10.44 11.69
C CYS A 126 -2.95 9.26 12.65
N ASP A 127 -3.55 9.53 13.82
CA ASP A 127 -3.75 8.61 14.94
C ASP A 127 -2.50 7.81 15.40
N GLY A 128 -1.30 8.26 15.01
CA GLY A 128 -0.01 7.69 15.39
C GLY A 128 0.36 6.38 14.69
N THR A 129 -0.29 6.01 13.58
CA THR A 129 -0.10 4.72 12.88
C THR A 129 0.27 4.85 11.39
N VAL A 130 0.40 6.08 10.88
CA VAL A 130 0.80 6.37 9.49
C VAL A 130 2.01 7.30 9.49
N GLY A 131 3.04 6.98 8.70
CA GLY A 131 4.24 7.80 8.57
C GLY A 131 5.34 7.51 9.61
N PRO A 132 6.31 8.43 9.79
CA PRO A 132 7.38 8.26 10.77
C PRO A 132 6.84 8.17 12.20
N GLY A 133 7.38 7.24 12.98
CA GLY A 133 7.07 7.02 14.39
C GLY A 133 5.77 6.26 14.63
N GLY A 134 5.13 5.70 13.60
CA GLY A 134 3.96 4.85 13.74
C GLY A 134 4.30 3.36 13.85
N SER A 135 3.48 2.61 14.60
CA SER A 135 3.46 1.14 14.69
C SER A 135 4.82 0.43 14.49
N PRO A 136 5.76 0.50 15.46
CA PRO A 136 7.02 -0.21 15.34
C PRO A 136 6.79 -1.73 15.29
N ASP A 137 7.68 -2.46 14.62
CA ASP A 137 7.72 -3.92 14.66
C ASP A 137 8.26 -4.45 16.00
N GLU A 138 8.38 -5.78 16.14
CA GLU A 138 8.86 -6.39 17.38
C GLU A 138 10.34 -6.09 17.70
N ASN A 139 11.09 -5.55 16.74
CA ASN A 139 12.46 -5.05 16.92
C ASN A 139 12.52 -3.54 17.21
N GLY A 140 11.37 -2.86 17.29
CA GLY A 140 11.29 -1.42 17.54
C GLY A 140 11.45 -0.57 16.28
N GLU A 141 11.45 -1.18 15.09
CA GLU A 141 11.65 -0.48 13.83
C GLU A 141 10.31 -0.10 13.16
N THR A 142 10.22 1.15 12.73
CA THR A 142 9.09 1.63 11.92
C THR A 142 9.36 1.38 10.44
N THR A 143 8.45 0.67 9.77
CA THR A 143 8.46 0.46 8.31
C THR A 143 7.16 0.95 7.69
N LEU A 144 7.19 1.28 6.40
CA LEU A 144 6.03 1.82 5.67
C LEU A 144 5.62 0.90 4.52
N ASP A 145 4.31 0.74 4.39
CA ASP A 145 3.63 0.13 3.26
C ASP A 145 2.80 1.21 2.57
N ALA A 146 2.89 1.34 1.25
CA ALA A 146 2.09 2.30 0.50
C ALA A 146 1.74 1.78 -0.90
N LEU A 147 0.60 2.25 -1.42
CA LEU A 147 0.04 1.92 -2.73
C LEU A 147 -0.50 3.19 -3.37
N ILE A 148 -0.32 3.34 -4.68
CA ILE A 148 -1.08 4.27 -5.50
C ILE A 148 -1.53 3.59 -6.79
N MET A 149 -2.73 3.94 -7.25
CA MET A 149 -3.31 3.41 -8.47
C MET A 149 -4.03 4.51 -9.24
N ASN A 150 -3.76 4.56 -10.54
CA ASN A 150 -4.48 5.39 -11.51
C ASN A 150 -5.60 4.55 -12.15
N GLY A 151 -6.87 4.91 -11.90
CA GLY A 151 -8.04 4.21 -12.41
C GLY A 151 -8.26 4.36 -13.91
N ALA A 152 -7.63 5.35 -14.56
CA ALA A 152 -7.71 5.55 -16.00
C ALA A 152 -6.76 4.62 -16.77
N THR A 153 -5.54 4.44 -16.27
CA THR A 153 -4.49 3.67 -16.95
C THR A 153 -4.33 2.26 -16.38
N MET A 154 -4.95 1.98 -15.24
CA MET A 154 -4.74 0.79 -14.41
C MET A 154 -3.28 0.63 -13.93
N GLU A 155 -2.46 1.67 -14.06
CA GLU A 155 -1.09 1.67 -13.55
C GLU A 155 -1.11 1.75 -12.03
N ILE A 156 -0.17 1.02 -11.44
CA ILE A 156 -0.03 0.87 -10.00
C ILE A 156 1.44 0.96 -9.64
N GLY A 157 1.73 1.69 -8.57
CA GLY A 157 3.02 1.61 -7.89
C GLY A 157 2.81 1.38 -6.40
N ALA A 158 3.70 0.60 -5.81
CA ALA A 158 3.63 0.23 -4.41
C ALA A 158 5.02 -0.01 -3.82
N VAL A 159 5.11 0.24 -2.51
CA VAL A 159 6.27 -0.11 -1.69
C VAL A 159 5.81 -0.84 -0.44
N ALA A 160 6.55 -1.85 -0.01
CA ALA A 160 6.21 -2.59 1.21
C ALA A 160 7.43 -2.87 2.09
N ALA A 161 7.21 -2.91 3.41
CA ALA A 161 8.26 -3.00 4.43
C ALA A 161 9.40 -2.01 4.16
N MET A 162 9.09 -0.83 3.60
CA MET A 162 10.09 0.15 3.20
C MET A 162 10.66 0.81 4.45
N ARG A 163 11.99 0.87 4.51
CA ARG A 163 12.75 1.40 5.64
C ARG A 163 13.29 2.77 5.28
N TYR A 164 13.56 3.59 6.29
CA TYR A 164 14.37 4.81 6.19
C TYR A 164 13.95 5.94 5.25
N VAL A 165 12.79 5.86 4.60
CA VAL A 165 12.21 6.91 3.75
C VAL A 165 10.82 7.21 4.28
N LYS A 166 10.57 8.45 4.69
CA LYS A 166 9.31 8.86 5.32
C LYS A 166 8.15 9.06 4.35
N ASP A 167 8.46 9.31 3.08
CA ASP A 167 7.50 9.65 2.03
C ASP A 167 7.01 8.38 1.31
N GLY A 168 6.19 7.57 1.99
CA GLY A 168 5.73 6.27 1.51
C GLY A 168 4.93 6.35 0.21
N ILE A 169 3.88 7.18 0.19
CA ILE A 169 3.02 7.34 -0.99
C ILE A 169 3.76 7.95 -2.18
N LYS A 170 4.74 8.85 -1.94
CA LYS A 170 5.57 9.40 -3.02
C LYS A 170 6.49 8.32 -3.60
N ALA A 171 7.06 7.46 -2.75
CA ALA A 171 7.85 6.33 -3.23
C ALA A 171 7.00 5.38 -4.09
N ALA A 172 5.76 5.09 -3.67
CA ALA A 172 4.81 4.31 -4.47
C ALA A 172 4.52 4.96 -5.83
N LYS A 173 4.30 6.29 -5.88
CA LYS A 173 4.15 7.03 -7.14
C LYS A 173 5.38 6.91 -8.03
N LEU A 174 6.59 7.03 -7.48
CA LEU A 174 7.84 6.88 -8.25
C LEU A 174 7.99 5.46 -8.82
N VAL A 175 7.54 4.41 -8.11
CA VAL A 175 7.50 3.04 -8.65
C VAL A 175 6.60 2.97 -9.87
N MET A 176 5.41 3.58 -9.79
CA MET A 176 4.44 3.64 -10.89
C MET A 176 5.00 4.36 -12.12
N GLU A 177 5.64 5.52 -11.91
CA GLU A 177 6.07 6.40 -13.01
C GLU A 177 7.43 6.05 -13.62
N HIS A 178 8.32 5.40 -12.86
CA HIS A 178 9.72 5.21 -13.23
C HIS A 178 10.19 3.77 -13.22
N SER A 179 9.27 2.82 -13.19
CA SER A 179 9.59 1.41 -13.34
C SER A 179 8.53 0.69 -14.18
N LYS A 180 8.88 -0.49 -14.72
CA LYS A 180 7.90 -1.41 -15.30
C LYS A 180 7.35 -2.40 -14.27
N HIS A 181 7.70 -2.22 -13.00
CA HIS A 181 7.31 -3.08 -11.89
C HIS A 181 6.19 -2.40 -11.09
N THR A 182 5.38 -3.21 -10.42
CA THR A 182 4.26 -2.71 -9.62
C THR A 182 4.63 -2.50 -8.15
N LEU A 183 5.47 -3.37 -7.58
CA LEU A 183 5.74 -3.42 -6.14
C LEU A 183 7.23 -3.65 -5.88
N LEU A 184 7.84 -2.78 -5.07
CA LEU A 184 9.20 -2.97 -4.54
C LEU A 184 9.15 -3.11 -3.02
N VAL A 185 10.09 -3.84 -2.42
CA VAL A 185 10.03 -4.14 -0.97
C VAL A 185 11.36 -3.95 -0.24
N GLY A 186 11.27 -3.72 1.08
CA GLY A 186 12.42 -3.68 2.00
C GLY A 186 13.44 -2.60 1.67
N ASP A 187 14.71 -2.89 1.99
CA ASP A 187 15.84 -1.99 1.73
C ASP A 187 16.04 -1.66 0.24
N LYS A 188 15.52 -2.51 -0.66
CA LYS A 188 15.61 -2.26 -2.11
C LYS A 188 14.55 -1.25 -2.58
N ALA A 189 13.38 -1.21 -1.95
CA ALA A 189 12.44 -0.09 -2.11
C ALA A 189 13.06 1.23 -1.63
N THR A 190 13.73 1.22 -0.47
CA THR A 190 14.47 2.38 0.06
C THR A 190 15.54 2.87 -0.90
N SER A 191 16.37 1.95 -1.41
CA SER A 191 17.45 2.27 -2.35
C SER A 191 16.89 2.91 -3.63
N PHE A 192 15.79 2.35 -4.15
CA PHE A 192 15.08 2.90 -5.30
C PHE A 192 14.56 4.32 -5.01
N ALA A 193 13.80 4.50 -3.92
CA ALA A 193 13.23 5.79 -3.53
C ALA A 193 14.29 6.90 -3.42
N ILE A 194 15.42 6.60 -2.76
CA ILE A 194 16.53 7.55 -2.64
C ILE A 194 17.18 7.84 -4.00
N SER A 195 17.35 6.82 -4.85
CA SER A 195 17.90 7.01 -6.20
C SER A 195 17.00 7.88 -7.10
N MET A 196 15.70 7.91 -6.81
CA MET A 196 14.71 8.77 -7.47
C MET A 196 14.58 10.16 -6.84
N GLY A 197 15.40 10.48 -5.84
CA GLY A 197 15.51 11.82 -5.24
C GLY A 197 14.75 12.03 -3.93
N LEU A 198 14.14 10.99 -3.34
CA LEU A 198 13.56 11.11 -2.01
C LEU A 198 14.64 11.18 -0.91
N PRO A 199 14.42 11.96 0.16
CA PRO A 199 15.40 12.08 1.23
C PRO A 199 15.52 10.77 2.02
N GLY A 200 16.75 10.41 2.39
CA GLY A 200 17.06 9.25 3.22
C GLY A 200 18.53 8.83 3.08
N PRO A 201 18.95 7.79 3.83
CA PRO A 201 18.18 7.07 4.83
C PRO A 201 18.05 7.88 6.15
N SER A 202 16.87 7.93 6.74
CA SER A 202 16.64 8.51 8.09
C SER A 202 15.91 7.54 9.00
N ASN A 203 16.27 7.48 10.28
CA ASN A 203 15.52 6.68 11.25
C ASN A 203 14.05 7.15 11.29
N LEU A 204 13.12 6.22 11.09
CA LEU A 204 11.69 6.51 11.11
C LEU A 204 11.09 6.41 12.51
N SER A 205 11.77 5.81 13.49
CA SER A 205 11.27 5.70 14.86
C SER A 205 11.20 7.07 15.55
N SER A 206 10.21 7.24 16.43
CA SER A 206 10.07 8.42 17.29
C SER A 206 10.27 8.04 18.76
N PRO A 207 10.46 9.02 19.67
CA PRO A 207 10.50 8.74 21.10
C PRO A 207 9.28 7.95 21.58
N GLU A 208 8.08 8.30 21.07
CA GLU A 208 6.83 7.62 21.44
C GLU A 208 6.79 6.17 20.92
N SER A 209 7.29 5.89 19.71
CA SER A 209 7.33 4.52 19.19
C SER A 209 8.32 3.66 19.96
N ILE A 210 9.47 4.24 20.35
CA ILE A 210 10.49 3.55 21.14
C ILE A 210 9.94 3.23 22.54
N GLU A 211 9.32 4.20 23.23
CA GLU A 211 8.70 3.97 24.54
C GLU A 211 7.60 2.90 24.46
N LYS A 212 6.74 2.96 23.43
CA LYS A 212 5.70 1.96 23.19
C LYS A 212 6.30 0.55 23.03
N TRP A 213 7.39 0.41 22.29
CA TRP A 213 8.08 -0.87 22.11
C TRP A 213 8.79 -1.34 23.38
N GLU A 214 9.45 -0.45 24.12
CA GLU A 214 10.11 -0.78 25.38
C GLU A 214 9.12 -1.29 26.42
N ASN A 215 7.96 -0.65 26.55
CA ASN A 215 6.87 -1.08 27.44
C ASN A 215 6.33 -2.46 27.05
N TRP A 216 6.14 -2.72 25.75
CA TRP A 216 5.70 -4.04 25.26
C TRP A 216 6.74 -5.14 25.52
N ARG A 217 8.03 -4.84 25.33
CA ARG A 217 9.13 -5.76 25.64
C ARG A 217 9.25 -6.04 27.13
N GLN A 218 9.06 -5.03 27.99
CA GLN A 218 8.99 -5.20 29.44
C GLN A 218 7.77 -6.06 29.84
N ASN A 219 6.67 -5.97 29.10
CA ASN A 219 5.50 -6.83 29.22
C ASN A 219 5.65 -8.17 28.47
N HIS A 220 6.86 -8.75 28.49
CA HIS A 220 7.17 -10.06 27.94
C HIS A 220 6.82 -10.25 26.46
N CYS A 221 6.82 -9.17 25.67
CA CYS A 221 6.48 -9.19 24.25
C CYS A 221 5.05 -9.72 24.00
N GLN A 222 4.08 -9.28 24.81
CA GLN A 222 2.68 -9.70 24.71
C GLN A 222 1.70 -8.51 24.66
N PRO A 223 0.60 -8.62 23.88
CA PRO A 223 0.31 -9.69 22.92
C PRO A 223 1.24 -9.64 21.69
N ASN A 224 1.43 -10.75 20.98
CA ASN A 224 2.22 -10.80 19.73
C ASN A 224 1.53 -11.60 18.62
N PHE A 225 2.15 -11.65 17.45
CA PHE A 225 1.61 -12.30 16.25
C PHE A 225 2.14 -13.72 16.01
N TRP A 226 3.02 -14.23 16.87
CA TRP A 226 3.53 -15.58 16.73
C TRP A 226 2.50 -16.59 17.21
N LYS A 227 2.42 -17.73 16.51
CA LYS A 227 1.53 -18.84 16.84
C LYS A 227 2.27 -20.16 16.70
N ASN A 228 1.96 -21.13 17.55
CA ASN A 228 2.57 -22.47 17.53
C ASN A 228 4.10 -22.44 17.69
N VAL A 229 4.60 -21.55 18.56
CA VAL A 229 6.03 -21.38 18.85
C VAL A 229 6.32 -21.45 20.35
N ALA A 230 7.55 -21.81 20.69
CA ALA A 230 8.13 -21.68 22.02
C ALA A 230 9.26 -20.62 22.00
N PRO A 231 9.35 -19.74 23.00
CA PRO A 231 8.41 -19.59 24.11
C PRO A 231 7.08 -18.94 23.65
N ALA A 232 5.95 -19.35 24.26
CA ALA A 232 4.63 -18.81 23.91
C ALA A 232 4.28 -17.53 24.70
N SER A 233 4.80 -17.39 25.93
CA SER A 233 4.42 -16.34 26.88
C SER A 233 5.58 -15.39 27.24
N SER A 234 6.68 -15.42 26.49
CA SER A 234 7.80 -14.50 26.65
C SER A 234 8.34 -14.08 25.30
N CYS A 235 9.20 -13.06 25.31
CA CYS A 235 9.99 -12.68 24.15
C CYS A 235 10.79 -13.88 23.62
N GLY A 236 11.00 -13.91 22.31
CA GLY A 236 11.79 -14.92 21.61
C GLY A 236 13.29 -14.94 21.97
N PRO A 237 14.10 -15.70 21.22
CA PRO A 237 13.81 -16.23 19.89
C PRO A 237 12.70 -17.29 19.90
N TYR A 238 11.80 -17.18 18.91
CA TYR A 238 10.68 -18.10 18.75
C TYR A 238 11.09 -19.28 17.87
N HIS A 239 10.78 -20.50 18.32
CA HIS A 239 11.01 -21.73 17.57
C HIS A 239 9.70 -22.49 17.40
N PRO A 240 9.44 -23.13 16.23
CA PRO A 240 8.24 -23.94 16.04
C PRO A 240 8.14 -25.02 17.12
N ILE A 241 6.94 -25.19 17.68
CA ILE A 241 6.64 -26.38 18.48
C ILE A 241 6.48 -27.51 17.47
N ASN A 242 7.44 -28.43 17.41
CA ASN A 242 7.30 -29.63 16.59
C ASN A 242 6.09 -30.40 17.11
N SER A 243 5.06 -30.59 16.28
CA SER A 243 3.90 -31.45 16.57
C SER A 243 4.26 -32.95 16.65
N VAL A 244 5.55 -33.28 16.79
CA VAL A 244 6.11 -34.63 16.82
C VAL A 244 7.13 -34.69 17.96
N SER A 245 6.60 -34.62 19.19
CA SER A 245 7.20 -35.26 20.34
C SER A 245 6.08 -35.90 21.16
N ALA A 246 5.26 -36.70 20.46
CA ALA A 246 4.55 -37.81 21.07
C ALA A 246 5.40 -39.09 20.95
N GLU A 247 6.69 -39.00 21.33
CA GLU A 247 7.57 -40.15 21.51
C GLU A 247 8.55 -39.82 22.64
N SER A 248 8.05 -39.95 23.88
CA SER A 248 8.77 -40.54 25.02
C SER A 248 7.79 -40.61 26.21
N GLU A 249 6.94 -41.63 26.21
CA GLU A 249 6.43 -42.18 27.46
C GLU A 249 7.63 -42.74 28.25
N ASP A 250 8.35 -41.88 28.97
CA ASP A 250 9.30 -42.22 30.04
C ASP A 250 10.08 -40.93 30.37
N ASP A 251 9.46 -40.00 31.10
CA ASP A 251 10.14 -39.01 31.97
C ASP A 251 9.13 -38.05 32.64
N VAL A 252 8.00 -38.58 33.12
CA VAL A 252 7.13 -37.87 34.08
C VAL A 252 6.88 -38.80 35.27
N LYS A 253 7.95 -39.12 35.99
CA LYS A 253 7.89 -39.65 37.36
C LYS A 253 8.86 -38.87 38.22
N ASP A 254 8.63 -37.58 38.31
CA ASP A 254 9.01 -36.81 39.49
C ASP A 254 8.11 -35.56 39.52
N VAL A 255 7.72 -35.16 40.71
CA VAL A 255 6.78 -34.05 41.01
C VAL A 255 5.28 -34.39 40.97
N VAL A 256 4.85 -35.45 41.66
CA VAL A 256 3.66 -35.36 42.54
C VAL A 256 3.86 -36.34 43.72
N HIS A 257 4.55 -35.89 44.76
CA HIS A 257 4.42 -36.49 46.08
C HIS A 257 3.54 -35.56 46.92
N ASP A 258 2.52 -36.17 47.52
CA ASP A 258 1.86 -35.76 48.77
C ASP A 258 0.74 -34.71 48.69
N SER A 259 -0.51 -35.18 48.61
CA SER A 259 -1.42 -35.11 49.76
C SER A 259 -2.77 -35.77 49.45
N GLN A 260 -3.25 -36.51 50.43
CA GLN A 260 -4.34 -37.48 50.38
C GLN A 260 -5.74 -36.81 50.45
N GLY A 261 -6.69 -37.43 49.73
CA GLY A 261 -8.03 -37.68 50.27
C GLY A 261 -9.19 -36.93 49.64
N GLY A 262 -10.07 -37.66 48.92
CA GLY A 262 -11.42 -37.19 48.58
C GLY A 262 -11.99 -37.81 47.31
N VAL A 263 -12.57 -39.00 47.44
CA VAL A 263 -13.34 -39.71 46.41
C VAL A 263 -14.57 -38.91 45.98
N CYS A 264 -14.83 -38.84 44.67
CA CYS A 264 -16.14 -39.08 44.03
C CYS A 264 -15.97 -39.25 42.51
N GLN A 265 -16.19 -40.48 42.03
CA GLN A 265 -16.70 -40.78 40.67
C GLN A 265 -18.04 -40.03 40.51
N GLU A 266 -18.47 -39.53 39.36
CA GLU A 266 -18.47 -40.07 38.00
C GLU A 266 -18.37 -38.88 37.02
N TRP A 267 -17.98 -39.10 35.77
CA TRP A 267 -18.72 -38.69 34.56
C TRP A 267 -18.00 -39.24 33.32
N PHE A 268 -18.82 -39.72 32.41
CA PHE A 268 -18.46 -40.45 31.19
C PHE A 268 -17.61 -39.61 30.23
N GLN A 269 -16.61 -40.29 29.66
CA GLN A 269 -16.06 -40.17 28.31
C GLN A 269 -16.47 -38.94 27.49
N ASN A 270 -15.51 -38.05 27.22
CA ASN A 270 -15.06 -37.74 25.85
C ASN A 270 -13.78 -36.90 25.88
N ASP A 271 -12.96 -37.10 24.85
CA ASP A 271 -11.56 -36.70 24.71
C ASP A 271 -11.27 -35.21 25.01
N ASN A 272 -10.50 -34.97 26.06
CA ASN A 272 -9.76 -33.73 26.27
C ASN A 272 -8.51 -33.75 25.37
N LEU A 273 -8.67 -33.34 24.12
CA LEU A 273 -7.60 -32.60 23.45
C LEU A 273 -7.64 -31.20 24.06
N LEU A 274 -6.55 -30.84 24.74
CA LEU A 274 -6.28 -29.50 25.25
C LEU A 274 -6.59 -28.46 24.16
N GLU A 275 -7.76 -27.85 24.25
CA GLU A 275 -8.07 -26.67 23.44
C GLU A 275 -7.06 -25.59 23.84
N PRO A 276 -6.30 -25.02 22.89
CA PRO A 276 -5.37 -23.96 23.20
C PRO A 276 -6.18 -22.81 23.78
N MET A 277 -5.81 -22.42 24.98
CA MET A 277 -6.35 -21.30 25.74
C MET A 277 -6.45 -20.04 24.87
N ASN A 278 -7.62 -19.89 24.27
CA ASN A 278 -8.23 -18.66 23.82
C ASN A 278 -7.28 -17.57 23.25
N SER A 279 -6.97 -17.64 21.96
CA SER A 279 -6.29 -16.56 21.21
C SER A 279 -7.19 -15.34 20.93
N HIS A 280 -8.24 -15.11 21.73
CA HIS A 280 -9.21 -14.02 21.54
C HIS A 280 -8.75 -12.67 22.10
N LEU A 281 -7.46 -12.47 22.35
CA LEU A 281 -6.91 -11.12 22.41
C LEU A 281 -6.89 -10.58 20.99
N LYS A 282 -7.77 -9.61 20.68
CA LYS A 282 -7.77 -8.87 19.42
C LYS A 282 -6.44 -8.12 19.29
N VAL A 283 -5.42 -8.79 18.74
CA VAL A 283 -4.09 -8.21 18.50
C VAL A 283 -4.20 -7.02 17.55
N VAL A 284 -5.21 -7.02 16.68
CA VAL A 284 -5.60 -5.87 15.85
C VAL A 284 -6.84 -5.18 16.42
N ASN A 285 -6.75 -3.88 16.64
CA ASN A 285 -7.83 -2.97 17.01
C ASN A 285 -7.60 -1.59 16.38
N ARG A 286 -8.55 -0.67 16.56
CA ARG A 286 -8.49 0.68 15.98
C ARG A 286 -7.16 1.37 16.30
N HIS A 287 -6.71 1.35 17.54
CA HIS A 287 -5.55 2.12 17.96
C HIS A 287 -4.19 1.50 17.59
N ASN A 288 -4.15 0.39 16.84
CA ASN A 288 -2.89 -0.29 16.51
C ASN A 288 -2.76 -0.80 15.07
N HIS A 289 -3.71 -0.46 14.17
CA HIS A 289 -3.70 -0.82 12.74
C HIS A 289 -4.50 0.18 11.90
N ASP A 290 -4.44 1.47 12.24
CA ASP A 290 -5.12 2.49 11.44
C ASP A 290 -4.33 2.77 10.15
N THR A 291 -5.02 2.62 9.03
CA THR A 291 -4.50 2.81 7.68
C THR A 291 -5.26 3.95 7.03
N ILE A 292 -4.57 4.88 6.37
CA ILE A 292 -5.23 5.83 5.47
C ILE A 292 -5.36 5.19 4.09
N SER A 293 -6.59 5.02 3.63
CA SER A 293 -6.93 4.74 2.24
C SER A 293 -7.74 5.91 1.74
N MET A 294 -7.43 6.40 0.54
CA MET A 294 -8.02 7.61 -0.02
C MET A 294 -8.43 7.37 -1.47
N THR A 295 -9.60 7.90 -1.85
CA THR A 295 -10.06 8.02 -3.23
C THR A 295 -10.20 9.50 -3.58
N VAL A 296 -9.75 9.86 -4.77
CA VAL A 296 -10.08 11.14 -5.40
C VAL A 296 -10.77 10.86 -6.74
N ILE A 297 -11.91 11.50 -6.97
CA ILE A 297 -12.50 11.66 -8.30
C ILE A 297 -12.34 13.13 -8.69
N ASP A 298 -11.61 13.39 -9.76
CA ASP A 298 -11.33 14.75 -10.21
C ASP A 298 -12.51 15.40 -10.97
N LYS A 299 -12.32 16.66 -11.39
CA LYS A 299 -13.33 17.44 -12.15
C LYS A 299 -13.69 16.81 -13.50
N MET A 300 -12.81 15.98 -14.06
CA MET A 300 -13.01 15.28 -15.33
C MET A 300 -13.59 13.87 -15.13
N GLY A 301 -13.74 13.43 -13.87
CA GLY A 301 -14.25 12.11 -13.52
C GLY A 301 -13.16 11.03 -13.45
N HIS A 302 -11.88 11.39 -13.57
CA HIS A 302 -10.79 10.42 -13.39
C HIS A 302 -10.64 10.05 -11.92
N ILE A 303 -10.43 8.77 -11.67
CA ILE A 303 -10.40 8.19 -10.34
C ILE A 303 -8.98 7.74 -10.02
N ALA A 304 -8.48 8.16 -8.85
CA ALA A 304 -7.26 7.61 -8.30
C ALA A 304 -7.48 7.16 -6.86
N VAL A 305 -6.71 6.17 -6.45
CA VAL A 305 -6.67 5.72 -5.06
C VAL A 305 -5.26 5.61 -4.54
N GLY A 306 -5.10 5.73 -3.23
CA GLY A 306 -3.85 5.42 -2.59
C GLY A 306 -4.04 5.06 -1.13
N THR A 307 -3.04 4.34 -0.63
CA THR A 307 -2.99 3.85 0.75
C THR A 307 -1.61 4.12 1.33
N SER A 308 -1.55 4.47 2.61
CA SER A 308 -0.30 4.50 3.39
C SER A 308 -0.55 4.00 4.81
N THR A 309 0.39 3.20 5.33
CA THR A 309 0.29 2.60 6.66
C THR A 309 1.65 2.16 7.19
N ASN A 310 1.83 2.17 8.51
CA ASN A 310 2.92 1.44 9.15
C ASN A 310 2.57 -0.03 9.39
N GLY A 311 1.32 -0.44 9.15
CA GLY A 311 0.80 -1.76 9.47
C GLY A 311 0.58 -1.96 10.98
N ALA A 312 0.49 -3.23 11.37
CA ALA A 312 0.18 -3.59 12.75
C ALA A 312 1.34 -3.27 13.71
N THR A 313 1.03 -2.70 14.87
CA THR A 313 2.01 -2.48 15.94
C THR A 313 2.53 -3.81 16.49
N PHE A 314 3.84 -3.95 16.65
CA PHE A 314 4.59 -5.16 17.06
C PHE A 314 4.49 -6.32 16.09
N LYS A 315 4.22 -6.02 14.81
CA LYS A 315 4.30 -7.02 13.73
C LYS A 315 5.66 -7.71 13.70
N ILE A 316 5.67 -8.93 13.17
CA ILE A 316 6.92 -9.64 12.87
C ILE A 316 7.70 -8.82 11.83
N PRO A 317 9.02 -8.62 11.99
CA PRO A 317 9.85 -7.88 11.05
C PRO A 317 9.70 -8.43 9.62
N GLY A 318 9.46 -7.52 8.67
CA GLY A 318 9.18 -7.89 7.28
C GLY A 318 7.72 -8.25 6.98
N ARG A 319 6.81 -8.25 7.98
CA ARG A 319 5.37 -8.40 7.73
C ARG A 319 4.87 -7.24 6.88
N VAL A 320 4.16 -7.60 5.81
CA VAL A 320 3.44 -6.70 4.91
C VAL A 320 1.95 -6.93 5.10
N GLY A 321 1.18 -5.85 5.27
CA GLY A 321 -0.27 -5.90 5.39
C GLY A 321 -0.99 -5.84 4.05
N ASP A 322 -2.28 -5.52 4.07
CA ASP A 322 -3.08 -5.23 2.89
C ASP A 322 -2.70 -3.90 2.23
N GLY A 323 -2.14 -2.96 3.00
CA GLY A 323 -1.77 -1.61 2.60
C GLY A 323 -1.18 -1.46 1.19
N PRO A 324 -0.14 -2.21 0.80
CA PRO A 324 0.50 -2.10 -0.50
C PRO A 324 -0.06 -3.07 -1.55
N ILE A 325 -1.17 -3.76 -1.26
CA ILE A 325 -1.74 -4.82 -2.10
C ILE A 325 -2.96 -4.29 -2.88
N PRO A 326 -2.84 -4.12 -4.22
CA PRO A 326 -3.95 -3.64 -5.04
C PRO A 326 -5.15 -4.58 -4.94
N GLY A 327 -6.34 -4.00 -4.81
CA GLY A 327 -7.56 -4.79 -4.64
C GLY A 327 -7.84 -5.19 -3.20
N SER A 328 -6.83 -5.17 -2.32
CA SER A 328 -7.07 -5.34 -0.88
C SER A 328 -7.34 -4.01 -0.20
N SER A 329 -6.32 -3.16 -0.06
CA SER A 329 -6.44 -1.88 0.64
C SER A 329 -7.22 -0.85 -0.17
N SER A 330 -6.91 -0.76 -1.46
CA SER A 330 -7.54 0.19 -2.38
C SER A 330 -7.60 -0.35 -3.80
N TYR A 331 -8.62 0.07 -4.54
CA TYR A 331 -8.78 -0.23 -5.96
C TYR A 331 -9.61 0.86 -6.66
N ALA A 332 -9.27 1.18 -7.91
CA ALA A 332 -9.97 2.18 -8.71
C ALA A 332 -10.13 1.70 -10.16
N ASP A 333 -11.23 2.09 -10.78
CA ASP A 333 -11.48 1.96 -12.21
C ASP A 333 -12.43 3.10 -12.65
N ASP A 334 -11.99 3.93 -13.59
CA ASP A 334 -12.74 5.09 -14.09
C ASP A 334 -14.13 4.73 -14.63
N GLU A 335 -14.29 3.52 -15.16
CA GLU A 335 -15.57 3.06 -15.73
C GLU A 335 -16.58 2.68 -14.65
N VAL A 336 -16.15 2.49 -13.41
CA VAL A 336 -16.97 1.92 -12.33
C VAL A 336 -16.99 2.78 -11.06
N GLY A 337 -15.82 3.02 -10.47
CA GLY A 337 -15.69 3.55 -9.12
C GLY A 337 -14.42 3.10 -8.41
N ALA A 338 -14.40 3.27 -7.10
CA ALA A 338 -13.27 2.95 -6.26
C ALA A 338 -13.68 2.47 -4.85
N CYS A 339 -12.71 1.90 -4.15
CA CYS A 339 -12.82 1.48 -2.77
C CYS A 339 -11.53 1.77 -2.01
N GLY A 340 -11.67 2.08 -0.72
CA GLY A 340 -10.59 2.10 0.26
C GLY A 340 -10.96 1.32 1.51
N ALA A 341 -9.98 0.63 2.10
CA ALA A 341 -10.14 -0.29 3.22
C ALA A 341 -9.20 0.02 4.38
N THR A 342 -9.55 -0.50 5.56
CA THR A 342 -8.75 -0.50 6.79
C THR A 342 -9.19 -1.68 7.66
N GLY A 343 -8.33 -2.24 8.50
CA GLY A 343 -8.69 -3.43 9.28
C GLY A 343 -7.55 -4.37 9.56
N ASP A 344 -7.86 -5.61 9.90
CA ASP A 344 -6.90 -6.70 9.96
C ASP A 344 -6.36 -7.03 8.57
N GLY A 345 -5.30 -6.34 8.18
CA GLY A 345 -4.64 -6.50 6.88
C GLY A 345 -4.29 -7.94 6.50
N ASP A 346 -4.00 -8.83 7.45
CA ASP A 346 -3.69 -10.23 7.17
C ASP A 346 -4.94 -11.03 6.79
N VAL A 347 -6.10 -10.67 7.32
CA VAL A 347 -7.39 -11.22 6.91
C VAL A 347 -7.89 -10.54 5.63
N MET A 348 -7.86 -9.20 5.57
CA MET A 348 -8.35 -8.40 4.44
C MET A 348 -7.71 -8.83 3.12
N MET A 349 -6.37 -9.01 3.08
CA MET A 349 -5.67 -9.41 1.85
C MET A 349 -6.04 -10.78 1.30
N ARG A 350 -6.64 -11.67 2.12
CA ARG A 350 -7.10 -12.99 1.66
C ARG A 350 -8.36 -12.91 0.81
N PHE A 351 -9.09 -11.80 0.87
CA PHE A 351 -10.39 -11.63 0.22
C PHE A 351 -10.42 -10.52 -0.83
N LEU A 352 -9.39 -9.68 -0.90
CA LEU A 352 -9.31 -8.54 -1.82
C LEU A 352 -10.61 -7.71 -1.82
N PRO A 353 -11.05 -7.19 -0.66
CA PRO A 353 -12.37 -6.60 -0.51
C PRO A 353 -12.61 -5.42 -1.44
N CYS A 354 -11.60 -4.58 -1.72
CA CYS A 354 -11.79 -3.45 -2.61
C CYS A 354 -11.92 -3.83 -4.09
N TYR A 355 -11.21 -4.86 -4.55
CA TYR A 355 -11.47 -5.42 -5.87
C TYR A 355 -12.90 -6.00 -5.94
N GLN A 356 -13.31 -6.76 -4.92
CA GLN A 356 -14.66 -7.33 -4.86
C GLN A 356 -15.74 -6.23 -4.84
N VAL A 357 -15.54 -5.12 -4.12
CA VAL A 357 -16.46 -3.97 -4.09
C VAL A 357 -16.59 -3.36 -5.48
N VAL A 358 -15.47 -3.05 -6.14
CA VAL A 358 -15.48 -2.44 -7.48
C VAL A 358 -16.13 -3.40 -8.49
N GLU A 359 -15.82 -4.70 -8.46
CA GLU A 359 -16.44 -5.68 -9.35
C GLU A 359 -17.93 -5.91 -9.08
N SER A 360 -18.35 -5.83 -7.81
CA SER A 360 -19.77 -5.85 -7.46
C SER A 360 -20.51 -4.62 -8.01
N MET A 361 -19.90 -3.43 -7.92
CA MET A 361 -20.45 -2.21 -8.54
C MET A 361 -20.47 -2.31 -10.07
N ARG A 362 -19.45 -2.91 -10.70
CA ARG A 362 -19.43 -3.17 -12.15
C ARG A 362 -20.63 -4.03 -12.59
N ARG A 363 -21.07 -4.94 -11.73
CA ARG A 363 -22.25 -5.80 -11.93
C ARG A 363 -23.58 -5.14 -11.57
N GLY A 364 -23.57 -3.86 -11.24
CA GLY A 364 -24.76 -3.05 -11.00
C GLY A 364 -25.19 -2.97 -9.53
N MET A 365 -24.36 -3.41 -8.58
CA MET A 365 -24.65 -3.16 -7.16
C MET A 365 -24.39 -1.68 -6.81
N GLU A 366 -25.23 -1.11 -5.96
CA GLU A 366 -24.97 0.21 -5.37
C GLU A 366 -23.82 0.12 -4.34
N PRO A 367 -23.09 1.23 -4.08
CA PRO A 367 -21.91 1.24 -3.21
C PRO A 367 -22.13 0.59 -1.83
N LEU A 368 -23.29 0.84 -1.20
CA LEU A 368 -23.62 0.29 0.12
C LEU A 368 -23.73 -1.24 0.08
N ASP A 369 -24.42 -1.77 -0.93
CA ASP A 369 -24.64 -3.22 -1.06
C ASP A 369 -23.35 -3.92 -1.44
N ALA A 370 -22.53 -3.31 -2.31
CA ALA A 370 -21.21 -3.83 -2.67
C ALA A 370 -20.28 -3.89 -1.45
N ALA A 371 -20.22 -2.82 -0.65
CA ALA A 371 -19.44 -2.76 0.59
C ALA A 371 -19.88 -3.83 1.61
N ARG A 372 -21.20 -3.96 1.83
CA ARG A 372 -21.75 -4.97 2.75
C ARG A 372 -21.49 -6.39 2.28
N ASP A 373 -21.64 -6.67 0.99
CA ASP A 373 -21.34 -8.00 0.44
C ASP A 373 -19.87 -8.38 0.70
N ALA A 374 -18.93 -7.48 0.39
CA ALA A 374 -17.50 -7.70 0.61
C ALA A 374 -17.17 -7.99 2.09
N ILE A 375 -17.65 -7.14 3.02
CA ILE A 375 -17.42 -7.34 4.46
C ILE A 375 -18.08 -8.63 4.96
N SER A 376 -19.31 -8.93 4.52
CA SER A 376 -20.02 -10.15 4.93
C SER A 376 -19.32 -11.43 4.50
N ARG A 377 -18.65 -11.43 3.33
CA ARG A 377 -17.87 -12.58 2.84
C ARG A 377 -16.72 -12.92 3.76
N ILE A 378 -16.03 -11.90 4.27
CA ILE A 378 -14.94 -12.05 5.22
C ILE A 378 -15.50 -12.55 6.55
N ALA A 379 -16.56 -11.90 7.07
CA ALA A 379 -17.20 -12.27 8.34
C ALA A 379 -17.67 -13.74 8.37
N ARG A 380 -18.19 -14.26 7.25
CA ARG A 380 -18.60 -15.67 7.14
C ARG A 380 -17.45 -16.67 7.34
N LYS A 381 -16.20 -16.25 7.11
CA LYS A 381 -15.01 -17.11 7.24
C LYS A 381 -14.17 -16.79 8.47
N TYR A 382 -14.16 -15.53 8.88
CA TYR A 382 -13.44 -15.04 10.04
C TYR A 382 -14.39 -14.19 10.90
N PRO A 383 -15.27 -14.80 11.71
CA PRO A 383 -16.33 -14.07 12.44
C PRO A 383 -15.84 -13.05 13.46
N ASP A 384 -14.56 -13.11 13.87
CA ASP A 384 -13.96 -12.20 14.86
C ASP A 384 -13.09 -11.11 14.24
N PHE A 385 -12.94 -11.09 12.91
CA PHE A 385 -12.07 -10.11 12.26
C PHE A 385 -12.58 -8.68 12.49
N VAL A 386 -11.67 -7.71 12.42
CA VAL A 386 -12.03 -6.30 12.39
C VAL A 386 -11.68 -5.74 11.02
N GLY A 387 -12.57 -4.97 10.43
CA GLY A 387 -12.32 -4.38 9.13
C GLY A 387 -13.45 -3.49 8.65
N ALA A 388 -13.11 -2.62 7.72
CA ALA A 388 -14.05 -1.71 7.09
C ALA A 388 -13.61 -1.36 5.67
N VAL A 389 -14.60 -0.99 4.87
CA VAL A 389 -14.40 -0.39 3.55
C VAL A 389 -15.32 0.81 3.39
N PHE A 390 -14.87 1.81 2.64
CA PHE A 390 -15.76 2.71 1.94
C PHE A 390 -15.75 2.37 0.44
N ALA A 391 -16.88 2.62 -0.22
CA ALA A 391 -17.08 2.43 -1.64
C ALA A 391 -17.60 3.74 -2.23
N ILE A 392 -17.15 4.09 -3.43
CA ILE A 392 -17.67 5.23 -4.20
C ILE A 392 -17.79 4.84 -5.68
N ASN A 393 -18.94 5.10 -6.30
CA ASN A 393 -19.12 4.85 -7.73
C ASN A 393 -18.74 6.08 -8.57
N ARG A 394 -18.65 5.91 -9.90
CA ARG A 394 -18.38 6.98 -10.88
C ARG A 394 -19.43 8.10 -10.95
N LYS A 395 -20.50 8.04 -10.14
CA LYS A 395 -21.50 9.11 -10.00
C LYS A 395 -21.28 9.93 -8.72
N GLY A 396 -20.26 9.59 -7.93
CA GLY A 396 -19.98 10.20 -6.63
C GLY A 396 -20.83 9.68 -5.48
N VAL A 397 -21.69 8.67 -5.71
CA VAL A 397 -22.44 8.02 -4.62
C VAL A 397 -21.45 7.19 -3.81
N HIS A 398 -21.45 7.39 -2.50
CA HIS A 398 -20.53 6.72 -1.59
C HIS A 398 -21.24 6.10 -0.39
N ALA A 399 -20.67 5.04 0.16
CA ALA A 399 -21.15 4.38 1.37
C ALA A 399 -20.00 3.64 2.05
N GLY A 400 -20.22 3.16 3.27
CA GLY A 400 -19.27 2.28 3.95
C GLY A 400 -19.95 1.09 4.62
N ALA A 401 -19.15 0.06 4.88
CA ALA A 401 -19.52 -1.10 5.67
C ALA A 401 -18.34 -1.49 6.57
N CYS A 402 -18.63 -2.01 7.75
CA CYS A 402 -17.60 -2.44 8.69
C CYS A 402 -18.04 -3.67 9.47
N HIS A 403 -17.09 -4.29 10.15
CA HIS A 403 -17.30 -5.43 11.03
C HIS A 403 -16.35 -5.34 12.22
N GLY A 404 -16.84 -5.72 13.40
CA GLY A 404 -16.04 -5.80 14.63
C GLY A 404 -15.70 -4.46 15.30
N TRP A 405 -16.04 -3.32 14.68
CA TRP A 405 -15.89 -1.97 15.23
C TRP A 405 -16.87 -0.96 14.59
N THR A 406 -17.00 0.23 15.19
CA THR A 406 -17.60 1.39 14.52
C THR A 406 -16.54 2.05 13.63
N PHE A 407 -16.86 2.20 12.36
CA PHE A 407 -15.98 2.83 11.37
C PHE A 407 -16.43 4.26 11.08
N GLN A 408 -15.47 5.12 10.75
CA GLN A 408 -15.74 6.45 10.25
C GLN A 408 -14.94 6.69 8.99
N TYR A 409 -15.49 7.43 8.03
CA TYR A 409 -14.76 7.91 6.87
C TYR A 409 -15.04 9.39 6.65
N SER A 410 -14.06 10.10 6.09
CA SER A 410 -14.14 11.52 5.78
C SER A 410 -14.47 11.71 4.31
N VAL A 411 -15.33 12.67 3.98
CA VAL A 411 -15.72 12.98 2.61
C VAL A 411 -15.79 14.49 2.38
N ARG A 412 -15.40 14.92 1.19
CA ARG A 412 -15.64 16.28 0.69
C ARG A 412 -16.02 16.23 -0.78
N ASN A 413 -17.06 16.98 -1.15
CA ASN A 413 -17.46 17.19 -2.54
C ASN A 413 -17.79 18.67 -2.79
N SER A 414 -18.07 19.02 -4.04
CA SER A 414 -18.28 20.43 -4.44
C SER A 414 -19.49 21.11 -3.79
N SER A 415 -20.44 20.35 -3.26
CA SER A 415 -21.63 20.89 -2.57
C SER A 415 -21.38 21.16 -1.08
N MET A 416 -20.28 20.65 -0.51
CA MET A 416 -19.94 20.77 0.90
C MET A 416 -19.06 22.00 1.15
N HIS A 417 -19.29 22.69 2.27
CA HIS A 417 -18.40 23.79 2.69
C HIS A 417 -17.01 23.26 3.06
N ASP A 418 -16.95 22.17 3.83
CA ASP A 418 -15.72 21.57 4.34
C ASP A 418 -15.90 20.05 4.46
N VAL A 419 -14.87 19.35 4.93
CA VAL A 419 -14.88 17.90 5.15
C VAL A 419 -15.95 17.48 6.16
N GLU A 420 -16.78 16.53 5.76
CA GLU A 420 -17.75 15.85 6.62
C GLU A 420 -17.23 14.47 7.04
N VAL A 421 -17.66 14.00 8.22
CA VAL A 421 -17.31 12.67 8.74
C VAL A 421 -18.58 11.84 8.83
N ILE A 422 -18.58 10.71 8.13
CA ILE A 422 -19.70 9.76 8.14
C ILE A 422 -19.36 8.62 9.09
N THR A 423 -20.33 8.22 9.92
CA THR A 423 -20.20 7.10 10.85
C THR A 423 -20.95 5.88 10.32
N VAL A 424 -20.28 4.73 10.35
CA VAL A 424 -20.77 3.43 9.90
C VAL A 424 -20.75 2.49 11.10
N TYR A 425 -21.89 1.85 11.36
CA TYR A 425 -22.04 0.88 12.43
C TYR A 425 -21.89 -0.55 11.89
N PRO A 426 -21.31 -1.48 12.67
CA PRO A 426 -21.02 -2.86 12.25
C PRO A 426 -22.27 -3.71 12.02
#